data_AF-A0A414KYX4-F1
#
_entry.id   AF-A0A414KYX4-F1
#
_cell.length_a   1.000
_cell.length_b   1.000
_cell.length_c   1.000
_cell.angle_alpha   90.00
_cell.angle_beta   90.00
_cell.angle_gamma   90.00
#
_symmetry.space_group_name_H-M   'P 1'
#
loop_
_entity.id
_entity.type
_entity.pdbx_description
1 polymer ?
#
loop_
_entity_poly.entity_id
_entity_poly.type
_entity_poly.pdbx_seq_one_letter_code
_entity_poly.pdbx_strand_id
1 'polypeptide(L)'
;MENLNIALLLMIVGMATVFAILLIVIYLGKGLIALVNKYAPEEVVPAKQVANAPAAVPGNIMAAISAAVTVVTQGKGKVAKVEKI
;
A
#
# COMPACT_ATOMS: atom_id res chain seq x y z
N MET A 1 29.94 -36.47 33.18
CA MET A 1 30.20 -35.38 32.20
C MET A 1 29.32 -35.54 30.95
N GLU A 2 29.00 -36.77 30.52
CA GLU A 2 28.10 -37.02 29.37
C GLU A 2 26.75 -36.30 29.43
N ASN A 3 26.04 -36.30 30.57
CA ASN A 3 24.67 -35.75 30.65
C ASN A 3 24.60 -34.23 30.41
N LEU A 4 25.66 -33.50 30.77
CA LEU A 4 25.71 -32.05 30.57
C LEU A 4 25.94 -31.71 29.09
N ASN A 5 26.72 -32.52 28.37
CA ASN A 5 26.91 -32.38 26.93
C ASN A 5 25.61 -32.67 26.16
N ILE A 6 24.90 -33.75 26.53
CA ILE A 6 23.58 -34.10 25.98
C ILE A 6 22.57 -32.96 26.22
N ALA A 7 22.53 -32.40 27.44
CA ALA A 7 21.63 -31.29 27.76
C ALA A 7 21.93 -30.03 26.94
N LEU A 8 23.21 -29.69 26.76
CA LEU A 8 23.63 -28.54 25.97
C LEU A 8 23.30 -28.71 24.48
N LEU A 9 23.49 -29.94 23.96
CA LEU A 9 23.14 -30.30 22.59
C LEU A 9 21.63 -30.19 22.36
N LEU A 10 20.81 -30.75 23.25
CA LEU A 10 19.35 -30.65 23.17
C LEU A 10 18.86 -29.20 23.22
N MET A 11 19.47 -28.34 24.02
CA MET A 11 19.14 -26.92 24.09
C MET A 11 19.39 -26.22 22.74
N ILE A 12 20.57 -26.45 22.14
CA ILE A 12 20.93 -25.85 20.84
C ILE A 12 20.02 -26.38 19.74
N VAL A 13 19.79 -27.70 19.69
CA VAL A 13 18.91 -28.31 18.69
C VAL A 13 17.48 -27.79 18.82
N GLY A 14 16.96 -27.67 20.05
CA GLY A 14 15.63 -27.12 20.30
C GLY A 14 15.51 -25.67 19.82
N MET A 15 16.47 -24.81 20.17
CA MET A 15 16.44 -23.41 19.72
C MET A 15 16.64 -23.28 18.21
N ALA A 16 17.56 -24.04 17.62
CA ALA A 16 17.83 -24.00 16.18
C ALA A 16 16.62 -24.49 15.37
N THR A 17 15.95 -25.56 15.81
CA THR A 17 14.75 -26.08 15.13
C THR A 17 13.58 -25.10 15.22
N VAL A 18 13.34 -24.50 16.39
CA VAL A 18 12.31 -23.45 16.54
C VAL A 18 12.63 -22.26 15.64
N PHE A 19 13.88 -21.79 15.63
CA PHE A 19 14.29 -20.67 14.79
C PHE A 19 14.14 -20.95 13.29
N ALA A 20 14.53 -22.16 12.85
CA ALA A 20 14.38 -22.58 11.46
C ALA A 20 12.91 -22.63 11.03
N ILE A 21 12.02 -23.18 11.86
CA ILE A 21 10.58 -23.24 11.56
C ILE A 21 10.00 -21.83 11.47
N LEU A 22 10.34 -20.94 12.40
CA LEU A 22 9.86 -19.55 12.37
C LEU A 22 10.29 -18.83 11.09
N LEU A 23 11.55 -18.97 10.67
CA LEU A 23 12.02 -18.40 9.40
C LEU A 23 11.21 -18.94 8.21
N ILE A 24 11.03 -20.26 8.14
CA ILE A 24 10.27 -20.91 7.07
C ILE A 24 8.84 -20.36 7.01
N VAL A 25 8.14 -20.29 8.15
CA VAL A 25 6.77 -19.77 8.25
C VAL A 25 6.68 -18.31 7.81
N ILE A 26 7.65 -17.47 8.20
CA ILE A 26 7.69 -16.06 7.80
C ILE A 26 7.87 -15.93 6.28
N TYR A 27 8.80 -16.67 5.68
CA TYR A 27 9.04 -16.60 4.23
C TYR A 27 7.85 -17.15 3.43
N LEU A 28 7.25 -18.26 3.88
CA LEU A 28 6.01 -18.79 3.30
C LEU A 28 4.87 -17.78 3.43
N GLY A 29 4.68 -17.17 4.59
CA GLY A 29 3.66 -16.15 4.82
C GLY A 29 3.82 -14.96 3.88
N LYS A 30 5.05 -14.44 3.72
CA LYS A 30 5.34 -13.36 2.76
C LYS A 30 5.05 -13.79 1.31
N GLY A 31 5.38 -15.02 0.94
CA GLY A 31 5.08 -15.58 -0.37
C GLY A 31 3.58 -15.69 -0.63
N LEU A 32 2.81 -16.19 0.34
CA LEU A 32 1.36 -16.25 0.28
C LEU A 32 0.73 -14.86 0.19
N ILE A 33 1.19 -13.89 0.98
CA ILE A 33 0.71 -12.51 0.90
C ILE A 33 0.97 -11.92 -0.49
N ALA A 34 2.17 -12.11 -1.05
CA ALA A 34 2.49 -11.65 -2.39
C ALA A 34 1.63 -12.34 -3.47
N LEU A 35 1.35 -13.62 -3.28
CA LEU A 35 0.52 -14.41 -4.19
C LEU A 35 -0.94 -13.95 -4.14
N VAL A 36 -1.52 -13.83 -2.94
CA VAL A 36 -2.88 -13.30 -2.74
C VAL A 36 -2.97 -11.88 -3.30
N ASN A 37 -2.04 -10.98 -2.96
CA ASN A 37 -2.04 -9.60 -3.49
C ASN A 37 -1.92 -9.53 -5.02
N LYS A 38 -1.35 -10.56 -5.68
CA LYS A 38 -1.24 -10.61 -7.13
C LYS A 38 -2.48 -11.19 -7.82
N TYR A 39 -3.11 -12.22 -7.23
CA TYR A 39 -4.24 -12.94 -7.84
C TYR A 39 -5.61 -12.42 -7.39
N ALA A 40 -5.70 -11.94 -6.16
CA ALA A 40 -6.81 -11.20 -5.61
C ALA A 40 -6.22 -9.94 -5.02
N PRO A 41 -5.78 -8.98 -5.85
CA PRO A 41 -5.42 -7.67 -5.33
C PRO A 41 -6.63 -7.22 -4.52
N GLU A 42 -6.46 -7.14 -3.21
CA GLU A 42 -7.30 -6.23 -2.44
C GLU A 42 -7.17 -4.94 -3.23
N GLU A 43 -8.30 -4.49 -3.79
CA GLU A 43 -8.40 -3.10 -4.19
C GLU A 43 -7.83 -2.38 -3.00
N VAL A 44 -6.68 -1.73 -3.19
CA VAL A 44 -6.23 -0.68 -2.31
C VAL A 44 -7.36 0.32 -2.36
N VAL A 45 -8.43 0.05 -1.61
CA VAL A 45 -9.23 1.04 -0.94
C VAL A 45 -8.14 1.66 -0.08
N PRO A 46 -7.56 2.78 -0.53
CA PRO A 46 -6.47 3.38 0.20
C PRO A 46 -6.96 3.47 1.63
N ALA A 47 -6.14 2.95 2.55
CA ALA A 47 -6.42 2.97 3.97
C ALA A 47 -7.19 4.25 4.26
N LYS A 48 -8.40 4.10 4.81
CA LYS A 48 -9.33 5.18 5.07
C LYS A 48 -8.65 6.20 5.99
N GLN A 49 -7.83 7.04 5.39
CA GLN A 49 -7.23 8.25 5.89
C GLN A 49 -7.59 9.28 4.84
N VAL A 50 -8.71 9.91 5.18
CA VAL A 50 -9.19 11.17 4.64
C VAL A 50 -9.88 11.04 3.27
N ALA A 51 -11.13 10.59 3.33
CA ALA A 51 -12.19 10.95 2.38
C ALA A 51 -12.50 12.46 2.41
N ASN A 52 -11.48 13.29 2.28
CA ASN A 52 -11.56 14.75 2.22
C ASN A 52 -10.58 15.32 1.17
N ALA A 53 -10.20 14.51 0.18
CA ALA A 53 -9.80 15.05 -1.10
C ALA A 53 -11.10 15.44 -1.84
N PRO A 54 -11.37 16.73 -2.12
CA PRO A 54 -12.50 17.09 -2.96
C PRO A 54 -12.37 16.32 -4.26
N ALA A 55 -13.44 15.64 -4.66
CA ALA A 55 -13.50 14.83 -5.87
C ALA A 55 -12.73 15.55 -6.99
N ALA A 56 -11.57 14.99 -7.38
CA ALA A 56 -10.72 15.63 -8.35
C ALA A 56 -11.57 15.87 -9.60
N VAL A 57 -11.75 17.13 -9.97
CA VAL A 57 -12.59 17.50 -11.10
C VAL A 57 -12.04 16.77 -12.32
N PRO A 58 -12.85 15.90 -12.99
CA PRO A 58 -12.39 15.15 -14.14
C PRO A 58 -11.71 16.08 -15.16
N GLY A 59 -10.55 15.67 -15.70
CA GLY A 59 -9.72 16.52 -16.57
C GLY A 59 -10.47 17.13 -17.74
N ASN A 60 -11.50 16.43 -18.24
CA ASN A 60 -12.37 16.90 -19.32
C ASN A 60 -13.21 18.13 -18.89
N ILE A 61 -13.64 18.19 -17.62
CA ILE A 61 -14.41 19.31 -17.07
C ILE A 61 -13.49 20.51 -16.82
N MET A 62 -12.27 20.28 -16.29
CA MET A 62 -11.27 21.35 -16.13
C MET A 62 -10.89 21.98 -17.48
N ALA A 63 -10.71 21.17 -18.52
CA ALA A 63 -10.38 21.64 -19.86
C ALA A 63 -11.51 22.50 -20.44
N ALA A 64 -12.77 22.07 -20.29
CA ALA A 64 -13.93 22.82 -20.74
C ALA A 64 -14.05 24.18 -20.02
N ILE A 65 -13.84 24.21 -18.70
CA ILE A 65 -13.90 25.45 -17.90
C ILE A 65 -12.76 26.41 -18.32
N SER A 66 -11.54 25.90 -18.48
CA SER A 66 -10.40 26.71 -18.93
C SER A 66 -10.64 27.32 -20.31
N ALA A 67 -11.20 26.53 -21.24
CA ALA A 67 -11.56 27.02 -22.57
C ALA A 67 -12.65 28.10 -22.51
N ALA A 68 -13.70 27.90 -21.73
CA ALA A 68 -14.77 28.87 -21.56
C ALA A 68 -14.26 30.19 -20.94
N VAL A 69 -13.44 30.11 -19.89
CA VAL A 69 -12.83 31.29 -19.26
C VAL A 69 -11.90 32.02 -20.23
N THR A 70 -11.11 31.30 -21.02
CA THR A 70 -10.27 31.89 -22.08
C THR A 70 -11.11 32.65 -23.10
N VAL A 71 -12.23 32.09 -23.55
CA VAL A 71 -13.13 32.73 -24.53
C VAL A 71 -13.79 33.97 -23.95
N VAL A 72 -14.34 33.90 -22.73
CA VAL A 72 -15.05 35.01 -22.09
C VAL A 72 -14.11 36.15 -21.69
N THR A 73 -12.88 35.82 -21.29
CA THR A 73 -11.88 36.80 -20.86
C THR A 73 -10.93 37.25 -21.98
N GLN A 74 -11.19 36.83 -23.22
CA GLN A 74 -10.33 37.11 -24.38
C GLN A 74 -8.85 36.77 -24.12
N GLY A 75 -8.61 35.65 -23.43
CA GLY A 75 -7.28 35.13 -23.12
C GLY A 75 -6.57 35.77 -21.93
N LYS A 76 -7.22 36.69 -21.19
CA LYS A 76 -6.59 37.38 -20.04
C LYS A 76 -6.81 36.66 -18.70
N GLY A 77 -7.82 35.81 -18.58
CA GLY A 77 -8.15 35.08 -17.36
C GLY A 77 -7.55 33.68 -17.31
N LYS A 78 -7.24 33.20 -16.09
CA LYS A 78 -6.81 31.82 -15.81
C LYS A 78 -7.64 31.24 -14.67
N VAL A 79 -7.91 29.94 -14.73
CA VAL A 79 -8.60 29.19 -13.68
C VAL A 79 -7.62 28.91 -12.54
N ALA A 80 -7.81 29.55 -11.38
CA ALA A 80 -6.93 29.39 -10.22
C ALA A 80 -7.35 28.23 -9.30
N LYS A 81 -8.66 28.00 -9.15
CA LYS A 81 -9.23 26.96 -8.29
C LYS A 81 -10.63 26.60 -8.76
N VAL A 82 -11.00 25.33 -8.71
CA VAL A 82 -12.36 24.83 -8.98
C VAL A 82 -12.82 24.09 -7.73
N GLU A 83 -13.91 24.56 -7.12
CA GLU A 83 -14.54 23.92 -5.97
C GLU A 83 -16.01 23.65 -6.29
N LYS A 84 -16.50 22.50 -5.83
CA LYS A 84 -17.90 22.13 -5.96
C LYS A 84 -18.68 22.81 -4.83
N ILE A 85 -19.70 23.60 -5.18
CA ILE A 85 -20.65 24.20 -4.22
C ILE A 85 -21.74 23.17 -3.90
#